data_AF-A0A0F9GCH7-F1
#
_entry.id   AF-A0A0F9GCH7-F1
#
_cell.length_a   1.000
_cell.length_b   1.000
_cell.length_c   1.000
_cell.angle_alpha   90.00
_cell.angle_beta   90.00
_cell.angle_gamma   90.00
#
_symmetry.space_group_name_H-M   'P 1'
#
loop_
_entity.id
_entity.type
_entity.pdbx_description
1 polymer ?
#
loop_
_entity_poly.entity_id
_entity_poly.type
_entity_poly.pdbx_seq_one_letter_code
_entity_poly.pdbx_strand_id
1 'polypeptide(L)'
;QVTGEGDLIFLSRHGIQSLGRVIQSKSNPTVSLSKNVRSNILEAIDTQRTADSQLDQVRSTHSPEEGLYILNFPALDKQFVMDTRHPFTDDDGAIVFPIMEWQLGGNIVAMLTTIGGNLLFGSAGVVGKYGGFNDNTVGYDFNFETGWIDFEELNHYIKMLKEILASVVIGSGTVNYTWEFDFNGVKLNRQVVYTNIAQSEYNIAEYNIAEYAGGAAVQRRSIPAHGEGQFLKLGVSVNVLDFDVAVQHMSVAPKIGRLVT
;
A
#
# COMPACT_ATOMS: atom_id res chain seq x y z
N GLN A 1 -11.13 -12.14 -14.27
CA GLN A 1 -10.98 -13.50 -13.69
C GLN A 1 -12.09 -13.66 -12.64
N VAL A 2 -12.64 -14.87 -12.46
CA VAL A 2 -13.64 -15.13 -11.41
C VAL A 2 -12.91 -15.16 -10.07
N THR A 3 -13.26 -14.27 -9.16
CA THR A 3 -12.76 -14.28 -7.78
C THR A 3 -13.73 -15.08 -6.92
N GLY A 4 -13.26 -16.17 -6.32
CA GLY A 4 -13.84 -16.97 -5.21
C GLY A 4 -15.36 -17.12 -5.06
N GLU A 5 -16.10 -16.02 -4.90
CA GLU A 5 -17.52 -15.98 -4.52
C GLU A 5 -18.47 -15.45 -5.62
N GLY A 6 -18.03 -15.49 -6.90
CA GLY A 6 -18.93 -15.30 -8.04
C GLY A 6 -19.01 -13.89 -8.62
N ASP A 7 -18.14 -12.99 -8.15
CA ASP A 7 -17.95 -11.67 -8.73
C ASP A 7 -16.94 -11.72 -9.89
N LEU A 8 -17.26 -11.03 -10.98
CA LEU A 8 -16.35 -10.85 -12.11
C LEU A 8 -15.71 -9.47 -12.01
N ILE A 9 -14.41 -9.43 -11.75
CA ILE A 9 -13.62 -8.19 -11.78
C ILE A 9 -13.03 -8.00 -13.18
N PHE A 10 -13.28 -6.82 -13.75
CA PHE A 10 -12.81 -6.44 -15.08
C PHE A 10 -12.36 -4.98 -15.13
N LEU A 11 -11.48 -4.70 -16.09
CA LEU A 11 -11.07 -3.34 -16.42
C LEU A 11 -12.08 -2.73 -17.40
N SER A 12 -12.54 -1.52 -17.10
CA SER A 12 -13.43 -0.73 -17.95
C SER A 12 -12.79 0.63 -18.27
N ARG A 13 -13.41 1.38 -19.20
CA ARG A 13 -13.04 2.79 -19.44
C ARG A 13 -13.18 3.71 -18.22
N HIS A 14 -13.83 3.25 -17.16
CA HIS A 14 -14.03 4.02 -15.93
C HIS A 14 -13.12 3.55 -14.79
N GLY A 15 -12.24 2.57 -15.03
CA GLY A 15 -11.40 1.91 -14.02
C GLY A 15 -11.82 0.47 -13.75
N ILE A 16 -11.42 -0.07 -12.60
CA ILE A 16 -11.70 -1.45 -12.20
C ILE A 16 -13.12 -1.54 -11.67
N GLN A 17 -13.91 -2.45 -12.24
CA GLN A 17 -15.31 -2.67 -11.88
C GLN A 17 -15.55 -4.13 -11.52
N SER A 18 -16.49 -4.34 -10.61
CA SER A 18 -17.06 -5.66 -10.31
C SER A 18 -18.45 -5.77 -10.93
N LEU A 19 -18.72 -6.92 -11.54
CA LEU A 19 -20.05 -7.35 -11.90
C LEU A 19 -20.54 -8.34 -10.85
N GLY A 20 -21.50 -7.89 -10.05
CA GLY A 20 -22.08 -8.71 -8.98
C GLY A 20 -23.09 -9.73 -9.48
N ARG A 21 -23.19 -10.86 -8.79
CA ARG A 21 -24.25 -11.84 -9.02
C ARG A 21 -25.60 -11.30 -8.52
N VAL A 22 -26.63 -11.44 -9.35
CA VAL A 22 -28.00 -11.07 -9.01
C VAL A 22 -28.87 -12.31 -8.84
N ILE A 23 -29.69 -12.32 -7.79
CA ILE A 23 -30.64 -13.41 -7.52
C ILE A 23 -32.04 -13.10 -8.10
N GLN A 24 -32.43 -11.82 -8.26
CA GLN A 24 -33.79 -11.44 -8.69
C GLN A 24 -33.95 -10.23 -9.65
N SER A 25 -32.96 -9.34 -9.84
CA SER A 25 -33.07 -8.23 -10.80
C SER A 25 -32.68 -8.62 -12.23
N LYS A 26 -33.32 -7.97 -13.22
CA LYS A 26 -33.07 -8.21 -14.66
C LYS A 26 -31.73 -7.62 -15.15
N SER A 27 -31.15 -6.71 -14.39
CA SER A 27 -29.85 -6.07 -14.67
C SER A 27 -28.84 -6.39 -13.57
N ASN A 28 -27.61 -6.72 -13.94
CA ASN A 28 -26.50 -6.86 -13.01
C ASN A 28 -26.01 -5.49 -12.55
N PRO A 29 -25.91 -5.23 -11.23
CA PRO A 29 -25.30 -4.02 -10.73
C PRO A 29 -23.80 -4.05 -11.06
N THR A 30 -23.31 -2.95 -11.61
CA THR A 30 -21.86 -2.73 -11.79
C THR A 30 -21.40 -1.78 -10.70
N VAL A 31 -20.38 -2.18 -9.95
CA VAL A 31 -19.81 -1.37 -8.87
C VAL A 31 -18.38 -1.01 -9.23
N SER A 32 -18.01 0.26 -9.03
CA SER A 32 -16.64 0.73 -9.22
C SER A 32 -15.83 0.42 -7.97
N LEU A 33 -14.81 -0.44 -8.08
CA LEU A 33 -13.97 -0.85 -6.95
C LEU A 33 -12.81 0.12 -6.69
N SER A 34 -12.39 0.85 -7.72
CA SER A 34 -11.17 1.68 -7.69
C SER A 34 -11.46 3.18 -7.66
N LYS A 35 -12.50 3.62 -6.93
CA LYS A 35 -12.88 5.05 -6.89
C LYS A 35 -11.72 5.96 -6.43
N ASN A 36 -11.00 5.55 -5.39
CA ASN A 36 -9.95 6.34 -4.74
C ASN A 36 -8.73 6.63 -5.63
N VAL A 37 -8.42 5.71 -6.55
CA VAL A 37 -7.25 5.81 -7.45
C VAL A 37 -7.68 5.85 -8.92
N ARG A 38 -8.91 6.29 -9.18
CA ARG A 38 -9.50 6.26 -10.52
C ARG A 38 -8.68 7.07 -11.52
N SER A 39 -8.22 8.26 -11.14
CA SER A 39 -7.40 9.11 -12.00
C SER A 39 -6.12 8.42 -12.44
N ASN A 40 -5.40 7.79 -11.50
CA ASN A 40 -4.16 7.04 -11.76
C ASN A 40 -4.40 5.88 -12.73
N ILE A 41 -5.50 5.15 -12.56
CA ILE A 41 -5.84 4.02 -13.44
C ILE A 41 -6.21 4.51 -14.85
N LEU A 42 -6.95 5.62 -14.96
CA LEU A 42 -7.30 6.20 -16.26
C LEU A 42 -6.06 6.68 -17.02
N GLU A 43 -5.14 7.33 -16.32
CA GLU A 43 -3.83 7.72 -16.88
C GLU A 43 -3.04 6.49 -17.33
N ALA A 44 -3.07 5.40 -16.57
CA ALA A 44 -2.43 4.16 -16.94
C ALA A 44 -3.05 3.51 -18.19
N ILE A 45 -4.37 3.51 -18.30
CA ILE A 45 -5.09 3.05 -19.49
C ILE A 45 -4.72 3.89 -20.71
N ASP A 46 -4.69 5.21 -20.58
CA ASP A 46 -4.38 6.12 -21.69
C ASP A 46 -2.94 5.96 -22.18
N THR A 47 -2.00 5.81 -21.25
CA THR A 47 -0.60 5.54 -21.59
C THR A 47 -0.46 4.19 -22.28
N GLN A 48 -1.07 3.14 -21.74
CA GLN A 48 -1.05 1.81 -22.35
C GLN A 48 -1.68 1.81 -23.74
N ARG A 49 -2.80 2.51 -23.94
CA ARG A 49 -3.50 2.63 -25.23
C ARG A 49 -2.65 3.32 -26.30
N THR A 50 -1.74 4.19 -25.90
CA THR A 50 -0.78 4.83 -26.82
C THR A 50 0.29 3.85 -27.29
N ALA A 51 0.73 2.94 -26.41
CA ALA A 51 1.73 1.91 -26.74
C ALA A 51 1.12 0.67 -27.44
N ASP A 52 -0.10 0.31 -27.06
CA ASP A 52 -0.85 -0.87 -27.50
C ASP A 52 -2.33 -0.50 -27.64
N SER A 53 -2.75 -0.22 -28.87
CA SER A 53 -4.09 0.28 -29.17
C SER A 53 -5.21 -0.70 -28.84
N GLN A 54 -4.92 -2.00 -28.71
CA GLN A 54 -5.89 -3.03 -28.38
C GLN A 54 -5.88 -3.41 -26.89
N LEU A 55 -4.93 -2.88 -26.10
CA LEU A 55 -4.70 -3.29 -24.70
C LEU A 55 -4.43 -4.80 -24.54
N ASP A 56 -3.94 -5.43 -25.61
CA ASP A 56 -3.68 -6.86 -25.68
C ASP A 56 -2.58 -7.31 -24.73
N GLN A 57 -1.76 -6.42 -24.19
CA GLN A 57 -0.71 -6.76 -23.23
C GLN A 57 -1.15 -6.58 -21.76
N VAL A 58 -2.29 -5.92 -21.51
CA VAL A 58 -2.82 -5.78 -20.15
C VAL A 58 -3.27 -7.15 -19.65
N ARG A 59 -2.78 -7.53 -18.47
CA ARG A 59 -3.09 -8.82 -17.84
C ARG A 59 -3.48 -8.59 -16.40
N SER A 60 -4.34 -9.46 -15.87
CA SER A 60 -4.65 -9.52 -14.45
C SER A 60 -4.58 -10.94 -13.93
N THR A 61 -4.29 -11.07 -12.64
CA THR A 61 -4.34 -12.34 -11.93
C THR A 61 -4.92 -12.13 -10.54
N HIS A 62 -5.56 -13.15 -10.00
CA HIS A 62 -6.06 -13.19 -8.63
C HIS A 62 -5.33 -14.28 -7.85
N SER A 63 -4.79 -13.94 -6.68
CA SER A 63 -4.21 -14.88 -5.72
C SER A 63 -5.11 -14.95 -4.48
N PRO A 64 -5.91 -16.03 -4.32
CA PRO A 64 -6.71 -16.24 -3.12
C PRO A 64 -5.87 -16.39 -1.84
N GLU A 65 -4.68 -16.97 -1.95
CA GLU A 65 -3.81 -17.28 -0.81
C GLU A 65 -3.25 -16.01 -0.18
N GLU A 66 -2.82 -15.06 -1.01
CA GLU A 66 -2.35 -13.75 -0.55
C GLU A 66 -3.51 -12.75 -0.37
N GLY A 67 -4.69 -13.05 -0.92
CA GLY A 67 -5.84 -12.16 -0.94
C GLY A 67 -5.61 -10.92 -1.82
N LEU A 68 -4.99 -11.12 -2.99
CA LEU A 68 -4.59 -10.04 -3.90
C LEU A 68 -5.26 -10.18 -5.26
N TYR A 69 -5.72 -9.07 -5.82
CA TYR A 69 -6.04 -8.93 -7.23
C TYR A 69 -5.08 -7.96 -7.89
N ILE A 70 -4.36 -8.41 -8.91
CA ILE A 70 -3.28 -7.66 -9.55
C ILE A 70 -3.66 -7.35 -10.98
N LEU A 71 -3.53 -6.08 -11.37
CA LEU A 71 -3.69 -5.60 -12.74
C LEU A 71 -2.36 -4.98 -13.21
N ASN A 72 -1.81 -5.48 -14.30
CA ASN A 72 -0.51 -5.08 -14.82
C ASN A 72 -0.65 -4.23 -16.09
N PHE A 73 0.07 -3.11 -16.13
CA PHE A 73 0.21 -2.23 -17.29
C PHE A 73 1.67 -2.24 -17.76
N PRO A 74 2.02 -3.10 -18.75
CA PRO A 74 3.42 -3.26 -19.19
C PRO A 74 4.08 -1.97 -19.70
N ALA A 75 3.33 -1.08 -20.36
CA ALA A 75 3.88 0.16 -20.91
C ALA A 75 4.39 1.13 -19.84
N LEU A 76 3.82 1.04 -18.62
CA LEU A 76 4.22 1.86 -17.47
C LEU A 76 5.10 1.11 -16.47
N ASP A 77 5.32 -0.19 -16.69
CA ASP A 77 5.96 -1.10 -15.74
C ASP A 77 5.37 -1.01 -14.33
N LYS A 78 4.04 -0.86 -14.27
CA LYS A 78 3.30 -0.60 -13.03
C LYS A 78 2.19 -1.62 -12.86
N GLN A 79 2.05 -2.13 -11.64
CA GLN A 79 0.99 -3.05 -11.24
C GLN A 79 0.12 -2.39 -10.18
N PHE A 80 -1.19 -2.39 -10.40
CA PHE A 80 -2.17 -2.02 -9.37
C PHE A 80 -2.58 -3.28 -8.63
N VAL A 81 -2.33 -3.31 -7.33
CA VAL A 81 -2.58 -4.46 -6.46
C VAL A 81 -3.68 -4.09 -5.47
N MET A 82 -4.81 -4.75 -5.60
CA MET A 82 -5.96 -4.58 -4.72
C MET A 82 -5.94 -5.64 -3.62
N ASP A 83 -5.99 -5.22 -2.36
CA ASP A 83 -6.17 -6.14 -1.23
C ASP A 83 -7.65 -6.50 -1.10
N THR A 84 -8.01 -7.76 -1.36
CA THR A 84 -9.40 -8.23 -1.32
C THR A 84 -9.86 -8.59 0.09
N ARG A 85 -8.97 -8.63 1.09
CA ARG A 85 -9.28 -9.05 2.47
C ARG A 85 -9.81 -7.92 3.34
N HIS A 86 -9.46 -6.68 2.99
CA HIS A 86 -9.78 -5.50 3.79
C HIS A 86 -10.63 -4.48 3.01
N PRO A 87 -11.84 -4.84 2.56
CA PRO A 87 -12.75 -3.86 1.99
C PRO A 87 -13.15 -2.82 3.04
N PHE A 88 -13.33 -1.57 2.60
CA PHE A 88 -13.87 -0.51 3.42
C PHE A 88 -15.00 0.22 2.70
N THR A 89 -15.86 0.87 3.48
CA THR A 89 -16.97 1.66 2.94
C THR A 89 -16.53 3.11 2.81
N ASP A 90 -16.63 3.64 1.59
CA ASP A 90 -16.39 5.05 1.28
C ASP A 90 -17.51 5.95 1.82
N ASP A 91 -17.31 7.26 1.84
CA ASP A 91 -18.28 8.26 2.34
C ASP A 91 -19.63 8.19 1.60
N ASP A 92 -19.59 7.79 0.32
CA ASP A 92 -20.78 7.52 -0.51
C ASP A 92 -21.54 6.23 -0.14
N GLY A 93 -21.06 5.46 0.83
CA GLY A 93 -21.61 4.15 1.20
C GLY A 93 -21.23 2.99 0.27
N ALA A 94 -20.31 3.22 -0.68
CA ALA A 94 -19.84 2.19 -1.61
C ALA A 94 -18.70 1.37 -1.01
N ILE A 95 -18.73 0.04 -1.21
CA ILE A 95 -17.60 -0.82 -0.83
C ILE A 95 -16.46 -0.62 -1.84
N VAL A 96 -15.30 -0.24 -1.33
CA VAL A 96 -14.06 -0.02 -2.07
C VAL A 96 -12.93 -0.84 -1.41
N PHE A 97 -11.86 -1.03 -2.16
CA PHE A 97 -10.71 -1.82 -1.68
C PHE A 97 -9.45 -0.95 -1.64
N PRO A 98 -8.54 -1.19 -0.68
CA PRO A 98 -7.21 -0.60 -0.69
C PRO A 98 -6.46 -1.05 -1.95
N ILE A 99 -5.88 -0.09 -2.66
CA ILE A 99 -5.07 -0.34 -3.85
C ILE A 99 -3.66 0.18 -3.60
N MET A 100 -2.70 -0.69 -3.81
CA MET A 100 -1.27 -0.43 -3.76
C MET A 100 -0.74 -0.34 -5.19
N GLU A 101 0.29 0.48 -5.40
CA GLU A 101 1.03 0.52 -6.66
C GLU A 101 2.35 -0.23 -6.46
N TRP A 102 2.61 -1.24 -7.28
CA TRP A 102 3.90 -1.94 -7.35
C TRP A 102 4.61 -1.56 -8.63
N GLN A 103 5.94 -1.55 -8.55
CA GLN A 103 6.84 -1.38 -9.69
C GLN A 103 7.85 -2.52 -9.64
N LEU A 104 7.48 -3.66 -10.18
CA LEU A 104 8.29 -4.88 -10.12
C LEU A 104 9.57 -4.80 -10.98
N GLY A 105 9.61 -3.92 -11.97
CA GLY A 105 10.74 -3.88 -12.90
C GLY A 105 10.64 -4.96 -13.99
N GLY A 106 11.49 -4.84 -15.01
CA GLY A 106 11.72 -5.91 -15.98
C GLY A 106 10.63 -6.11 -17.02
N ASN A 107 9.64 -5.20 -17.11
CA ASN A 107 8.55 -5.25 -18.08
C ASN A 107 7.77 -6.57 -18.00
N ILE A 108 6.95 -6.70 -16.96
CA ILE A 108 6.14 -7.89 -16.76
C ILE A 108 5.14 -8.05 -17.92
N VAL A 109 5.19 -9.20 -18.61
CA VAL A 109 4.33 -9.52 -19.76
C VAL A 109 3.30 -10.61 -19.45
N ALA A 110 3.55 -11.41 -18.42
CA ALA A 110 2.68 -12.51 -18.02
C ALA A 110 2.54 -12.58 -16.50
N MET A 111 1.36 -13.00 -16.04
CA MET A 111 1.09 -13.27 -14.63
C MET A 111 0.25 -14.53 -14.52
N LEU A 112 0.53 -15.33 -13.50
CA LEU A 112 -0.21 -16.57 -13.25
C LEU A 112 -0.21 -16.89 -11.76
N THR A 113 -1.40 -17.11 -11.22
CA THR A 113 -1.55 -17.83 -9.96
C THR A 113 -1.72 -19.32 -10.25
N THR A 114 -0.82 -20.14 -9.72
CA THR A 114 -0.88 -21.60 -9.86
C THR A 114 -1.94 -22.20 -8.93
N ILE A 115 -2.38 -23.44 -9.21
CA ILE A 115 -3.30 -24.19 -8.33
C ILE A 115 -2.71 -24.38 -6.92
N GLY A 116 -1.38 -24.45 -6.81
CA GLY A 116 -0.67 -24.53 -5.52
C GLY A 116 -0.49 -23.18 -4.82
N GLY A 117 -1.16 -22.12 -5.28
CA GLY A 117 -1.14 -20.80 -4.66
C GLY A 117 0.09 -19.94 -4.94
N ASN A 118 1.07 -20.43 -5.71
CA ASN A 118 2.20 -19.60 -6.10
C ASN A 118 1.75 -18.54 -7.10
N LEU A 119 2.02 -17.28 -6.79
CA LEU A 119 1.89 -16.14 -7.69
C LEU A 119 3.20 -15.95 -8.47
N LEU A 120 3.11 -15.99 -9.80
CA LEU A 120 4.24 -15.94 -10.70
C LEU A 120 4.13 -14.73 -11.64
N PHE A 121 5.28 -14.11 -11.91
CA PHE A 121 5.45 -13.00 -12.83
C PHE A 121 6.43 -13.38 -13.93
N GLY A 122 6.02 -13.24 -15.18
CA GLY A 122 6.86 -13.52 -16.35
C GLY A 122 7.38 -12.22 -16.95
N SER A 123 8.70 -12.15 -17.11
CA SER A 123 9.42 -11.13 -17.88
C SER A 123 10.22 -11.80 -19.00
N ALA A 124 10.99 -11.03 -19.77
CA ALA A 124 11.76 -11.55 -20.89
C ALA A 124 12.80 -12.59 -20.44
N GLY A 125 12.48 -13.88 -20.62
CA GLY A 125 13.39 -15.00 -20.34
C GLY A 125 13.48 -15.40 -18.86
N VAL A 126 12.68 -14.80 -17.97
CA VAL A 126 12.72 -15.08 -16.53
C VAL A 126 11.29 -15.19 -15.98
N VAL A 127 11.10 -16.08 -15.00
CA VAL A 127 9.88 -16.19 -14.21
C VAL A 127 10.23 -15.93 -12.75
N GLY A 128 9.72 -14.83 -12.21
CA GLY A 128 9.79 -14.50 -10.79
C GLY A 128 8.64 -15.14 -10.03
N LYS A 129 8.90 -15.56 -8.79
CA LYS A 129 7.87 -15.99 -7.84
C LYS A 129 7.70 -14.90 -6.80
N TYR A 130 6.45 -14.53 -6.52
CA TYR A 130 6.13 -13.65 -5.40
C TYR A 130 6.47 -14.31 -4.06
N GLY A 131 7.16 -13.57 -3.20
CA GLY A 131 7.45 -13.97 -1.83
C GLY A 131 8.77 -13.38 -1.33
N GLY A 132 8.99 -13.53 -0.02
CA GLY A 132 10.17 -12.96 0.64
C GLY A 132 10.06 -11.45 0.86
N PHE A 133 11.14 -10.86 1.37
CA PHE A 133 11.26 -9.44 1.67
C PHE A 133 12.49 -8.83 0.96
N ASN A 134 12.73 -9.30 -0.26
CA ASN A 134 13.78 -8.82 -1.16
C ASN A 134 13.38 -9.11 -2.62
N ASP A 135 14.07 -8.48 -3.56
CA ASP A 135 14.02 -8.81 -4.98
C ASP A 135 15.37 -9.42 -5.38
N ASN A 136 15.46 -10.75 -5.34
CA ASN A 136 16.63 -11.51 -5.74
C ASN A 136 17.94 -10.97 -5.11
N THR A 137 17.95 -10.81 -3.79
CA THR A 137 19.02 -10.22 -2.93
C THR A 137 19.10 -8.68 -2.88
N VAL A 138 18.29 -7.96 -3.65
CA VAL A 138 18.22 -6.50 -3.63
C VAL A 138 17.03 -6.04 -2.78
N GLY A 139 17.18 -4.92 -2.07
CA GLY A 139 16.07 -4.36 -1.29
C GLY A 139 15.12 -3.55 -2.17
N TYR A 140 13.86 -3.41 -1.75
CA TYR A 140 12.87 -2.58 -2.42
C TYR A 140 12.35 -1.48 -1.50
N ASP A 141 11.88 -0.37 -2.07
CA ASP A 141 11.38 0.76 -1.29
C ASP A 141 9.88 0.60 -1.00
N PHE A 142 9.55 0.49 0.28
CA PHE A 142 8.19 0.66 0.77
C PHE A 142 7.93 2.15 1.03
N ASN A 143 6.93 2.71 0.36
CA ASN A 143 6.52 4.10 0.53
C ASN A 143 5.03 4.15 0.86
N PHE A 144 4.70 4.86 1.94
CA PHE A 144 3.33 5.15 2.36
C PHE A 144 3.19 6.65 2.59
N GLU A 145 2.13 7.25 2.05
CA GLU A 145 1.78 8.64 2.34
C GLU A 145 0.27 8.72 2.62
N THR A 146 -0.09 9.54 3.60
CA THR A 146 -1.50 9.84 3.87
C THR A 146 -2.04 10.82 2.83
N GLY A 147 -3.37 10.93 2.77
CA GLY A 147 -4.00 12.15 2.25
C GLY A 147 -3.66 13.37 3.12
N TRP A 148 -4.16 14.53 2.70
CA TRP A 148 -4.10 15.73 3.51
C TRP A 148 -5.07 15.60 4.68
N ILE A 149 -4.53 15.65 5.89
CA ILE A 149 -5.27 15.59 7.13
C ILE A 149 -5.73 17.00 7.45
N ASP A 150 -7.04 17.19 7.51
CA ASP A 150 -7.65 18.35 8.14
C ASP A 150 -8.02 17.98 9.57
N PHE A 151 -7.73 18.87 10.52
CA PHE A 151 -8.09 18.69 11.92
C PHE A 151 -9.50 19.21 12.18
N GLU A 152 -10.44 18.96 11.28
CA GLU A 152 -11.86 19.36 11.27
C GLU A 152 -12.19 20.62 12.10
N GLU A 153 -12.46 20.46 13.41
CA GLU A 153 -12.80 21.55 14.35
C GLU A 153 -11.72 22.64 14.49
N LEU A 154 -10.48 22.33 14.11
CA LEU A 154 -9.30 23.19 14.20
C LEU A 154 -8.83 23.70 12.84
N ASN A 155 -9.55 23.45 11.74
CA ASN A 155 -9.18 23.88 10.38
C ASN A 155 -8.79 25.39 10.31
N HIS A 156 -9.49 26.25 11.05
CA HIS A 156 -9.25 27.69 11.13
C HIS A 156 -7.98 28.11 11.90
N TYR A 157 -7.24 27.18 12.50
CA TYR A 157 -6.00 27.50 13.22
C TYR A 157 -4.78 26.97 12.49
N ILE A 158 -3.66 27.67 12.64
CA ILE A 158 -2.33 27.13 12.33
C ILE A 158 -2.01 26.07 13.38
N LYS A 159 -1.51 24.91 12.95
CA LYS A 159 -1.08 23.81 13.79
C LYS A 159 0.43 23.70 13.72
N MET A 160 1.09 23.72 14.88
CA MET A 160 2.53 23.50 15.00
C MET A 160 2.78 22.04 15.37
N LEU A 161 3.45 21.28 14.51
CA LEU A 161 3.78 19.88 14.79
C LEU A 161 5.03 19.79 15.67
N LYS A 162 4.91 19.12 16.81
CA LYS A 162 6.04 18.90 17.74
C LYS A 162 6.62 17.50 17.62
N GLU A 163 5.77 16.50 17.48
CA GLU A 163 6.17 15.10 17.41
C GLU A 163 5.18 14.27 16.61
N ILE A 164 5.69 13.19 16.04
CA ILE A 164 4.94 12.11 15.42
C ILE A 164 5.17 10.88 16.29
N LEU A 165 4.10 10.25 16.74
CA LEU A 165 4.14 8.99 17.47
C LEU A 165 3.88 7.86 16.49
N ALA A 166 4.86 7.00 16.27
CA ALA A 166 4.74 5.87 15.36
C ALA A 166 4.91 4.54 16.11
N SER A 167 4.07 3.56 15.79
CA SER A 167 4.21 2.16 16.18
C SER A 167 4.45 1.34 14.94
N VAL A 168 5.61 0.69 14.86
CA VAL A 168 6.04 -0.05 13.67
C VAL A 168 6.58 -1.41 14.11
N VAL A 169 6.22 -2.44 13.36
CA VAL A 169 6.90 -3.74 13.37
C VAL A 169 7.95 -3.68 12.27
N ILE A 170 9.22 -3.86 12.64
CA ILE A 170 10.35 -3.83 11.72
C ILE A 170 11.51 -4.61 12.34
N GLY A 171 12.30 -5.26 11.49
CA GLY A 171 13.60 -5.81 11.85
C GLY A 171 14.64 -4.72 12.14
N SER A 172 15.88 -4.94 11.67
CA SER A 172 16.95 -3.93 11.75
C SER A 172 16.95 -3.09 10.48
N GLY A 173 16.45 -1.86 10.57
CA GLY A 173 16.30 -0.99 9.42
C GLY A 173 16.21 0.49 9.78
N THR A 174 16.31 1.35 8.79
CA THR A 174 16.11 2.80 8.95
C THR A 174 14.78 3.20 8.32
N VAL A 175 13.93 3.82 9.12
CA VAL A 175 12.64 4.37 8.66
C VAL A 175 12.78 5.87 8.49
N ASN A 176 12.42 6.37 7.31
CA ASN A 176 12.34 7.80 7.04
C ASN A 176 10.89 8.26 7.21
N TYR A 177 10.65 9.09 8.22
CA TYR A 177 9.36 9.76 8.43
C TYR A 177 9.38 11.09 7.71
N THR A 178 8.36 11.37 6.90
CA THR A 178 8.20 12.65 6.21
C THR A 178 6.91 13.34 6.63
N TRP A 179 6.92 14.67 6.62
CA TRP A 179 5.71 15.45 6.80
C TRP A 179 5.76 16.74 5.97
N GLU A 180 4.59 17.20 5.55
CA GLU A 180 4.41 18.36 4.68
C GLU A 180 3.23 19.19 5.15
N PHE A 181 3.29 20.50 4.93
CA PHE A 181 2.24 21.46 5.29
C PHE A 181 1.69 22.20 4.08
N ASP A 182 0.39 22.46 4.08
CA ASP A 182 -0.29 23.44 3.22
C ASP A 182 0.02 23.32 1.71
N PHE A 183 0.15 22.09 1.20
CA PHE A 183 0.35 21.81 -0.23
C PHE A 183 1.59 22.51 -0.84
N ASN A 184 2.56 22.88 -0.01
CA ASN A 184 3.70 23.69 -0.45
C ASN A 184 4.76 22.90 -1.24
N GLY A 185 4.68 21.57 -1.26
CA GLY A 185 5.63 20.68 -1.94
C GLY A 185 6.96 20.50 -1.20
N VAL A 186 7.15 21.11 -0.03
CA VAL A 186 8.38 21.06 0.77
C VAL A 186 8.21 20.03 1.89
N LYS A 187 8.77 18.84 1.66
CA LYS A 187 8.75 17.74 2.63
C LYS A 187 9.86 17.90 3.67
N LEU A 188 9.46 18.01 4.92
CA LEU A 188 10.35 17.83 6.07
C LEU A 188 10.50 16.33 6.34
N ASN A 189 11.64 15.92 6.88
CA ASN A 189 11.90 14.52 7.15
C ASN A 189 12.72 14.30 8.42
N ARG A 190 12.65 13.06 8.91
CA ARG A 190 13.51 12.55 9.96
C ARG A 190 13.68 11.04 9.84
N GLN A 191 14.93 10.62 9.83
CA GLN A 191 15.30 9.21 9.89
C GLN A 191 15.37 8.71 11.33
N VAL A 192 14.86 7.51 11.55
CA VAL A 192 14.95 6.79 12.82
C VAL A 192 15.47 5.39 12.54
N VAL A 193 16.54 5.02 13.24
CA VAL A 193 17.11 3.67 13.18
C VAL A 193 16.37 2.78 14.16
N TYR A 194 15.86 1.67 13.66
CA TYR A 194 15.28 0.59 14.43
C TYR A 194 16.29 -0.55 14.48
N THR A 195 16.50 -1.07 15.69
CA THR A 195 17.32 -2.26 15.91
C THR A 195 16.39 -3.39 16.25
N ASN A 196 16.64 -4.58 15.70
CA ASN A 196 15.88 -5.76 16.08
C ASN A 196 15.98 -5.97 17.60
N ILE A 197 14.84 -6.14 18.26
CA ILE A 197 14.81 -6.56 19.66
C ILE A 197 14.92 -8.07 19.61
N ALA A 198 16.04 -8.63 20.07
CA ALA A 198 16.30 -10.07 19.99
C ALA A 198 15.08 -10.86 20.50
N GLN A 199 14.44 -11.61 19.61
CA GLN A 199 13.36 -12.52 19.95
C GLN A 199 13.88 -13.93 19.81
N SER A 200 13.69 -14.73 20.85
CA SER A 200 14.07 -16.13 20.85
C SER A 200 12.87 -16.97 20.43
N GLU A 201 13.02 -17.68 19.31
CA GLU A 201 11.97 -18.56 18.78
C GLU A 201 11.97 -19.93 19.48
N TYR A 202 10.77 -20.48 19.70
CA TYR A 202 10.59 -21.82 20.24
C TYR A 202 11.16 -22.86 19.25
N ASN A 203 12.04 -23.77 19.74
CA ASN A 203 12.87 -24.74 18.99
C ASN A 203 14.21 -24.26 18.40
N ILE A 204 14.60 -22.98 18.57
CA ILE A 204 15.93 -22.48 18.15
C ILE A 204 16.78 -22.04 19.34
N ALA A 205 16.18 -21.51 20.40
CA ALA A 205 16.89 -20.93 21.54
C ALA A 205 17.02 -21.87 22.74
N GLU A 206 18.15 -21.77 23.46
CA GLU A 206 18.47 -22.59 24.64
C GLU A 206 17.55 -22.27 25.83
N TYR A 207 16.95 -23.33 26.39
CA TYR A 207 16.09 -23.27 27.57
C TYR A 207 16.87 -22.68 28.77
N ASN A 208 16.30 -21.67 29.43
CA ASN A 208 16.87 -20.88 30.56
C ASN A 208 17.94 -19.81 30.24
N ILE A 209 18.22 -19.49 28.98
CA ILE A 209 19.13 -18.36 28.61
C ILE A 209 18.38 -17.26 27.82
N ALA A 210 17.37 -17.66 27.05
CA ALA A 210 16.63 -16.82 26.15
C ALA A 210 15.31 -16.30 26.75
N GLU A 211 15.03 -15.00 26.57
CA GLU A 211 13.69 -14.45 26.78
C GLU A 211 12.80 -14.79 25.57
N TYR A 212 11.82 -15.67 25.82
CA TYR A 212 10.81 -16.03 24.83
C TYR A 212 9.79 -14.89 24.69
N ALA A 213 9.76 -14.24 23.54
CA ALA A 213 8.69 -13.31 23.17
C ALA A 213 7.96 -13.90 21.96
N GLY A 214 6.66 -14.17 22.10
CA GLY A 214 5.84 -14.64 20.99
C GLY A 214 5.44 -13.47 20.08
N GLY A 215 5.98 -13.45 18.86
CA GLY A 215 5.56 -12.55 17.77
C GLY A 215 6.39 -11.28 17.63
N ALA A 216 6.42 -10.71 16.42
CA ALA A 216 7.26 -9.58 16.04
C ALA A 216 7.10 -8.36 16.98
N ALA A 217 8.22 -7.81 17.47
CA ALA A 217 8.21 -6.74 18.45
C ALA A 217 7.69 -5.42 17.84
N VAL A 218 6.56 -4.92 18.36
CA VAL A 218 6.07 -3.58 18.01
C VAL A 218 6.95 -2.54 18.69
N GLN A 219 7.69 -1.76 17.89
CA GLN A 219 8.53 -0.68 18.37
C GLN A 219 7.79 0.65 18.29
N ARG A 220 7.65 1.32 19.44
CA ARG A 220 7.04 2.65 19.54
C ARG A 220 8.13 3.72 19.62
N ARG A 221 8.05 4.74 18.77
CA ARG A 221 8.98 5.88 18.77
C ARG A 221 8.20 7.20 18.77
N SER A 222 8.67 8.14 19.57
CA SER A 222 8.36 9.57 19.39
C SER A 222 9.44 10.15 18.48
N ILE A 223 9.01 10.65 17.33
CA ILE A 223 9.83 11.31 16.33
C ILE A 223 9.64 12.81 16.49
N PRO A 224 10.63 13.56 16.98
CA PRO A 224 10.52 15.00 17.08
C PRO A 224 10.44 15.62 15.69
N ALA A 225 9.42 16.43 15.49
CA ALA A 225 9.09 17.12 14.26
C ALA A 225 9.03 18.63 14.51
N HIS A 226 8.88 19.40 13.44
CA HIS A 226 8.75 20.85 13.50
C HIS A 226 7.99 21.36 12.27
N GLY A 227 7.69 22.65 12.26
CA GLY A 227 6.92 23.29 11.21
C GLY A 227 5.48 23.55 11.62
N GLU A 228 4.80 24.34 10.80
CA GLU A 228 3.46 24.80 11.06
C GLU A 228 2.65 24.92 9.78
N GLY A 229 1.34 24.71 9.88
CA GLY A 229 0.40 24.85 8.77
C GLY A 229 -1.01 24.48 9.17
N GLN A 230 -1.97 24.64 8.26
CA GLN A 230 -3.37 24.26 8.47
C GLN A 230 -3.63 22.79 8.12
N PHE A 231 -3.04 22.31 7.04
CA PHE A 231 -3.18 20.94 6.54
C PHE A 231 -1.87 20.18 6.70
N LEU A 232 -1.95 18.92 7.10
CA LEU A 232 -0.78 18.08 7.34
C LEU A 232 -0.84 16.83 6.46
N LYS A 233 0.27 16.51 5.81
CA LYS A 233 0.49 15.22 5.16
C LYS A 233 1.59 14.47 5.88
N LEU A 234 1.40 13.17 6.13
CA LEU A 234 2.40 12.30 6.73
C LEU A 234 2.87 11.26 5.73
N GLY A 235 4.13 10.83 5.84
CA GLY A 235 4.67 9.75 5.04
C GLY A 235 5.71 8.93 5.78
N VAL A 236 5.89 7.70 5.29
CA VAL A 236 6.84 6.71 5.78
C VAL A 236 7.51 6.08 4.58
N SER A 237 8.83 6.04 4.60
CA SER A 237 9.64 5.38 3.58
C SER A 237 10.67 4.47 4.23
N VAL A 238 10.79 3.24 3.74
CA VAL A 238 11.72 2.22 4.24
C VAL A 238 12.29 1.44 3.06
N ASN A 239 13.60 1.26 3.02
CA ASN A 239 14.22 0.27 2.15
C ASN A 239 14.16 -1.10 2.83
N VAL A 240 13.37 -2.01 2.27
CA VAL A 240 13.10 -3.34 2.80
C VAL A 240 14.09 -4.33 2.20
N LEU A 241 14.88 -4.99 3.04
CA LEU A 241 15.84 -6.02 2.64
C LEU A 241 15.94 -7.10 3.71
N ASP A 242 15.36 -8.26 3.44
CA ASP A 242 15.39 -9.45 4.31
C ASP A 242 14.70 -9.27 5.67
N PHE A 243 13.78 -8.30 5.80
CA PHE A 243 12.94 -8.12 6.97
C PHE A 243 11.53 -7.65 6.58
N ASP A 244 10.54 -7.95 7.39
CA ASP A 244 9.18 -7.43 7.22
C ASP A 244 9.03 -6.04 7.82
N VAL A 245 8.08 -5.27 7.28
CA VAL A 245 7.71 -3.95 7.79
C VAL A 245 6.20 -3.84 7.86
N ALA A 246 5.68 -3.45 9.02
CA ALA A 246 4.27 -3.10 9.18
C ALA A 246 4.13 -1.83 10.03
N VAL A 247 3.58 -0.78 9.43
CA VAL A 247 3.19 0.44 10.14
C VAL A 247 1.83 0.19 10.80
N GLN A 248 1.82 0.08 12.13
CA GLN A 248 0.62 -0.29 12.89
C GLN A 248 -0.22 0.94 13.27
N HIS A 249 0.44 2.04 13.61
CA HIS A 249 -0.22 3.25 14.07
C HIS A 249 0.68 4.47 13.88
N MET A 250 0.10 5.57 13.44
CA MET A 250 0.72 6.89 13.41
C MET A 250 -0.25 7.90 14.01
N SER A 251 0.22 8.67 14.97
CA SER A 251 -0.54 9.80 15.50
C SER A 251 0.34 11.03 15.65
N VAL A 252 -0.31 12.19 15.66
CA VAL A 252 0.32 13.49 15.81
C VAL A 252 -0.38 14.26 16.91
N ALA A 253 0.40 15.04 17.67
CA ALA A 253 -0.11 15.93 18.70
C ALA A 253 0.32 17.36 18.39
N PRO A 254 -0.38 18.05 17.47
CA PRO A 254 -0.05 19.43 17.15
C PRO A 254 -0.43 20.38 18.29
N LYS A 255 0.31 21.49 18.40
CA LYS A 255 -0.09 22.63 19.22
C LYS A 255 -0.89 23.61 18.37
N ILE A 256 -2.00 24.09 18.91
CA ILE A 256 -2.82 25.11 18.27
C ILE A 256 -2.09 26.45 18.34
N GLY A 257 -1.96 27.08 17.18
CA GLY A 257 -1.37 28.40 16.98
C GLY A 257 -2.44 29.47 16.78
N ARG A 258 -2.10 30.50 15.99
CA ARG A 258 -3.01 31.62 15.71
C ARG A 258 -4.16 31.19 14.80
N LEU A 259 -5.31 31.82 14.98
CA LEU A 259 -6.44 31.75 14.05
C LEU A 259 -6.03 32.37 12.70
N VAL A 260 -6.28 31.65 11.61
CA VAL A 260 -6.20 32.13 10.23
C VAL A 260 -7.59 32.63 9.87
N THR A 261 -7.68 33.93 9.62
CA THR A 261 -8.93 34.60 9.20
C THR A 261 -9.02 34.62 7.67
#